data_AF-A0A8J4RNX0-F1
#
_entry.id   AF-A0A8J4RNX0-F1
#
_cell.length_a   1.000
_cell.length_b   1.000
_cell.length_c   1.000
_cell.angle_alpha   90.00
_cell.angle_beta   90.00
_cell.angle_gamma   90.00
#
_symmetry.space_group_name_H-M   'P 1'
#
loop_
_entity.id
_entity.type
_entity.pdbx_description
1 polymer ?
#
loop_
_entity_poly.entity_id
_entity_poly.type
_entity_poly.pdbx_seq_one_letter_code
_entity_poly.pdbx_strand_id
1 'polypeptide(L)'
;IKAAEAAKVAKAEKAAEKVVAAEAAKVAKTLEKLKAAEDKDKALFASLLKRMVDPEKVSERLGLTKLGPRAKESRYFDMFMDYGKLYAQRAQRWS
;
A
#
# COMPACT_ATOMS: atom_id res chain seq x y z
N ILE A 1 -6.33 30.21 -45.55
CA ILE A 1 -7.08 29.78 -44.34
C ILE A 1 -6.47 28.52 -43.67
N LYS A 2 -5.80 27.62 -44.42
CA LYS A 2 -5.34 26.31 -43.92
C LYS A 2 -4.22 26.29 -42.85
N ALA A 3 -3.49 27.40 -42.64
CA ALA A 3 -2.35 27.43 -41.71
C ALA A 3 -2.72 27.77 -40.25
N ALA A 4 -3.88 28.38 -40.01
CA ALA A 4 -4.27 28.85 -38.67
C ALA A 4 -4.88 27.74 -37.78
N GLU A 5 -5.46 26.68 -38.38
CA GLU A 5 -6.02 25.54 -37.64
C GLU A 5 -4.94 24.59 -37.11
N ALA A 6 -3.88 24.32 -37.89
CA ALA A 6 -2.81 23.42 -37.48
C ALA A 6 -2.06 23.92 -36.23
N ALA A 7 -1.92 25.23 -36.06
CA ALA A 7 -1.25 25.83 -34.90
C ALA A 7 -2.04 25.71 -33.59
N LYS A 8 -3.38 25.59 -33.64
CA LYS A 8 -4.23 25.43 -32.45
C LYS A 8 -4.23 23.99 -31.94
N VAL A 9 -4.23 23.01 -32.85
CA VAL A 9 -4.21 21.57 -32.49
C VAL A 9 -2.88 21.19 -31.83
N ALA A 10 -1.75 21.65 -32.39
CA ALA A 10 -0.42 21.40 -31.83
C ALA A 10 -0.21 22.00 -30.42
N LYS A 11 -0.94 23.09 -30.09
CA LYS A 11 -0.85 23.74 -28.78
C LYS A 11 -1.71 23.04 -27.72
N ALA A 12 -2.77 22.34 -28.13
CA ALA A 12 -3.64 21.56 -27.25
C ALA A 12 -3.02 20.21 -26.86
N GLU A 13 -2.36 19.50 -27.79
CA GLU A 13 -1.68 18.23 -27.50
C GLU A 13 -0.52 18.40 -26.49
N LYS A 14 0.27 19.48 -26.63
CA LYS A 14 1.39 19.76 -25.72
C LYS A 14 0.97 20.10 -24.28
N ALA A 15 -0.28 20.57 -24.10
CA ALA A 15 -0.84 20.85 -22.79
C ALA A 15 -1.37 19.57 -22.11
N ALA A 16 -1.98 18.65 -22.88
CA ALA A 16 -2.45 17.37 -22.37
C ALA A 16 -1.30 16.46 -21.91
N GLU A 17 -0.19 16.43 -22.66
CA GLU A 17 1.00 15.63 -22.31
C GLU A 17 1.66 16.09 -21.00
N LYS A 18 1.66 17.41 -20.72
CA LYS A 18 2.16 17.96 -19.44
C LYS A 18 1.29 17.59 -18.24
N VAL A 19 -0.01 17.44 -18.41
CA VAL A 19 -0.93 17.04 -17.33
C VAL A 19 -0.75 15.55 -16.99
N VAL A 20 -0.62 14.70 -18.00
CA VAL A 20 -0.38 13.25 -17.82
C VAL A 20 0.96 12.99 -17.13
N ALA A 21 2.02 13.72 -17.50
CA ALA A 21 3.32 13.60 -16.83
C ALA A 21 3.28 14.04 -15.35
N ALA A 22 2.49 15.07 -15.02
CA ALA A 22 2.34 15.55 -13.64
C ALA A 22 1.53 14.58 -12.76
N GLU A 23 0.54 13.89 -13.33
CA GLU A 23 -0.20 12.83 -12.63
C GLU A 23 0.64 11.55 -12.47
N ALA A 24 1.36 11.12 -13.50
CA ALA A 24 2.26 9.97 -13.43
C ALA A 24 3.36 10.18 -12.37
N ALA A 25 3.91 11.39 -12.25
CA ALA A 25 4.89 11.73 -11.22
C ALA A 25 4.29 11.68 -9.80
N LYS A 26 3.02 12.10 -9.63
CA LYS A 26 2.31 11.98 -8.34
C LYS A 26 2.00 10.52 -8.01
N VAL A 27 1.59 9.71 -8.98
CA VAL A 27 1.33 8.28 -8.81
C VAL A 27 2.62 7.54 -8.48
N ALA A 28 3.73 7.81 -9.17
CA ALA A 28 5.04 7.23 -8.88
C ALA A 28 5.52 7.60 -7.47
N LYS A 29 5.40 8.87 -7.07
CA LYS A 29 5.77 9.32 -5.72
C LYS A 29 4.85 8.74 -4.63
N THR A 30 3.59 8.47 -4.97
CA THR A 30 2.63 7.81 -4.08
C THR A 30 2.92 6.31 -3.98
N LEU A 31 3.27 5.63 -5.08
CA LEU A 31 3.71 4.24 -5.12
C LEU A 31 5.01 4.03 -4.36
N GLU A 32 5.99 4.93 -4.51
CA GLU A 32 7.26 4.87 -3.78
C GLU A 32 7.03 5.07 -2.28
N LYS A 33 6.15 6.01 -1.89
CA LYS A 33 5.72 6.17 -0.49
C LYS A 33 4.94 4.97 0.04
N LEU A 34 4.05 4.37 -0.78
CA LEU A 34 3.28 3.17 -0.43
C LEU A 34 4.21 1.99 -0.19
N LYS A 35 5.20 1.81 -1.07
CA LYS A 35 6.22 0.76 -1.00
C LYS A 35 7.16 0.94 0.17
N ALA A 36 7.64 2.17 0.42
CA ALA A 36 8.44 2.49 1.60
C ALA A 36 7.64 2.30 2.90
N ALA A 37 6.35 2.59 2.90
CA ALA A 37 5.48 2.28 4.03
C ALA A 37 5.30 0.76 4.18
N GLU A 38 5.15 0.00 3.09
CA GLU A 38 4.99 -1.46 3.14
C GLU A 38 6.23 -2.13 3.71
N ASP A 39 7.41 -1.67 3.35
CA ASP A 39 8.67 -2.17 3.89
C ASP A 39 8.78 -1.95 5.40
N LYS A 40 8.36 -0.77 5.87
CA LYS A 40 8.28 -0.45 7.31
C LYS A 40 7.26 -1.33 8.03
N ASP A 41 6.10 -1.56 7.43
CA ASP A 41 5.09 -2.44 7.99
C ASP A 41 5.59 -3.90 8.04
N LYS A 42 6.26 -4.39 6.99
CA LYS A 42 6.88 -5.73 7.00
C LYS A 42 7.91 -5.86 8.11
N ALA A 43 8.76 -4.84 8.29
CA ALA A 43 9.73 -4.80 9.39
C ALA A 43 9.04 -4.79 10.77
N LEU A 44 7.92 -4.07 10.91
CA LEU A 44 7.10 -4.08 12.13
C LEU A 44 6.56 -5.50 12.42
N PHE A 45 5.89 -6.14 11.46
CA PHE A 45 5.37 -7.50 11.63
C PHE A 45 6.48 -8.53 11.91
N ALA A 46 7.63 -8.42 11.25
CA ALA A 46 8.77 -9.28 11.53
C ALA A 46 9.30 -9.11 12.97
N SER A 47 9.36 -7.87 13.47
CA SER A 47 9.75 -7.57 14.84
C SER A 47 8.75 -8.11 15.87
N LEU A 48 7.44 -7.98 15.59
CA LEU A 48 6.37 -8.55 16.42
C LEU A 48 6.45 -10.08 16.45
N LEU A 49 6.71 -10.71 15.29
CA LEU A 49 6.80 -12.16 15.17
C LEU A 49 8.03 -12.69 15.91
N LYS A 50 9.17 -11.98 15.84
CA LYS A 50 10.38 -12.32 16.60
C LYS A 50 10.12 -12.32 18.12
N ARG A 51 9.26 -11.41 18.58
CA ARG A 51 8.85 -11.29 19.98
C ARG A 51 7.70 -12.22 20.36
N MET A 52 7.18 -13.02 19.42
CA MET A 52 6.00 -13.86 19.60
C MET A 52 4.84 -13.07 20.21
N VAL A 53 4.52 -11.90 19.65
CA VAL A 53 3.36 -11.13 20.11
C VAL A 53 2.07 -11.80 19.65
N ASP A 54 1.10 -11.96 20.55
CA ASP A 54 -0.18 -12.58 20.20
C ASP A 54 -0.86 -11.88 19.01
N PRO A 55 -1.34 -12.65 18.02
CA PRO A 55 -2.04 -12.09 16.86
C PRO A 55 -3.28 -11.28 17.27
N GLU A 56 -3.96 -11.64 18.35
CA GLU A 56 -5.11 -10.89 18.84
C GLU A 56 -4.73 -9.43 19.19
N LYS A 57 -3.64 -9.25 19.94
CA LYS A 57 -3.09 -7.92 20.29
C LYS A 57 -2.60 -7.14 19.07
N VAL A 58 -2.03 -7.85 18.09
CA VAL A 58 -1.60 -7.24 16.82
C VAL A 58 -2.82 -6.73 16.05
N SER A 59 -3.89 -7.52 15.97
CA SER A 59 -5.13 -7.15 15.29
C SER A 59 -5.81 -5.93 15.94
N GLU A 60 -5.80 -5.84 17.26
CA GLU A 60 -6.31 -4.68 18.01
C GLU A 60 -5.45 -3.43 17.77
N ARG A 61 -4.12 -3.55 17.81
CA ARG A 61 -3.20 -2.43 17.53
C ARG A 61 -3.36 -1.88 16.12
N LEU A 62 -3.63 -2.75 15.15
CA LEU A 62 -3.87 -2.38 13.76
C LEU A 62 -5.30 -1.87 13.52
N GLY A 63 -6.17 -1.91 14.55
CA GLY A 63 -7.56 -1.48 14.45
C GLY A 63 -8.44 -2.41 13.61
N LEU A 64 -7.96 -3.62 13.28
CA LEU A 64 -8.70 -4.60 12.49
C LEU A 64 -9.96 -5.08 13.23
N THR A 65 -9.89 -5.17 14.56
CA THR A 65 -11.03 -5.55 15.41
C THR A 65 -12.17 -4.53 15.37
N LYS A 66 -11.85 -3.23 15.23
CA LYS A 66 -12.85 -2.15 15.13
C LYS A 66 -13.51 -2.08 13.75
N LEU A 67 -12.84 -2.58 12.71
CA LEU A 67 -13.35 -2.61 11.34
C LEU A 67 -14.34 -3.76 11.10
N GLY A 68 -14.30 -4.81 11.93
CA GLY A 68 -15.17 -5.98 11.80
C GLY A 68 -15.11 -6.57 10.38
N PRO A 69 -16.24 -6.70 9.65
CA PRO A 69 -16.24 -7.27 8.30
C PRO A 69 -15.45 -6.42 7.27
N ARG A 70 -15.26 -5.12 7.53
CA ARG A 70 -14.47 -4.22 6.67
C ARG A 70 -12.97 -4.36 6.88
N ALA A 71 -12.54 -5.18 7.85
CA ALA A 71 -11.13 -5.46 8.06
C ALA A 71 -10.46 -5.96 6.78
N LYS A 72 -11.18 -6.72 5.94
CA LYS A 72 -10.73 -7.22 4.63
C LYS A 72 -10.35 -6.13 3.63
N GLU A 73 -10.87 -4.91 3.80
CA GLU A 73 -10.56 -3.76 2.96
C GLU A 73 -9.29 -3.03 3.44
N SER A 74 -8.78 -3.38 4.63
CA SER A 74 -7.58 -2.76 5.19
C SER A 74 -6.32 -3.29 4.52
N ARG A 75 -5.40 -2.38 4.22
CA ARG A 75 -4.01 -2.68 3.83
C ARG A 75 -3.31 -3.67 4.76
N TYR A 76 -3.69 -3.68 6.04
CA TYR A 76 -3.06 -4.54 7.05
C TYR A 76 -3.65 -5.95 7.12
N PHE A 77 -4.76 -6.22 6.42
CA PHE A 77 -5.46 -7.50 6.53
C PHE A 77 -4.64 -8.67 6.02
N ASP A 78 -4.15 -8.60 4.78
CA ASP A 78 -3.30 -9.64 4.20
C ASP A 78 -2.04 -9.87 5.04
N MET A 79 -1.36 -8.79 5.43
CA MET A 79 -0.16 -8.89 6.28
C MET A 79 -0.45 -9.51 7.65
N PHE A 80 -1.60 -9.20 8.23
CA PHE A 80 -2.05 -9.79 9.49
C PHE A 80 -2.39 -11.28 9.34
N MET A 81 -3.02 -11.68 8.24
CA MET A 81 -3.31 -13.08 7.95
C MET A 81 -2.02 -13.90 7.78
N ASP A 82 -1.04 -13.37 7.05
CA ASP A 82 0.29 -14.00 6.93
C ASP A 82 1.02 -14.04 8.28
N TYR A 83 0.93 -12.96 9.07
CA TYR A 83 1.46 -12.94 10.43
C TYR A 83 0.88 -14.06 11.29
N GLY A 84 -0.44 -14.25 11.28
CA GLY A 84 -1.12 -15.31 12.04
C GLY A 84 -0.66 -16.72 11.64
N LYS A 85 -0.49 -16.98 10.34
CA LYS A 85 0.04 -18.26 9.85
C LYS A 85 1.48 -18.49 10.33
N LEU A 86 2.35 -17.49 10.18
CA LEU A 86 3.75 -17.57 10.60
C LEU A 86 3.87 -17.72 12.13
N TYR A 87 3.02 -17.03 12.89
CA TYR A 87 2.96 -17.16 14.34
C TYR A 87 2.56 -18.58 14.75
N ALA A 88 1.50 -19.15 14.16
CA ALA A 88 1.07 -20.52 14.46
C ALA A 88 2.16 -21.55 14.11
N GLN A 89 2.80 -21.42 12.95
CA GLN A 89 3.92 -22.29 12.55
C GLN A 89 5.09 -22.19 13.54
N ARG A 90 5.40 -20.97 14.01
CA ARG A 90 6.48 -20.75 14.97
C ARG A 90 6.09 -21.22 16.38
N ALA A 91 4.84 -21.07 16.79
CA ALA A 91 4.34 -21.59 18.06
C ALA A 91 4.43 -23.13 18.09
N GLN A 92 4.06 -23.81 17.01
CA GLN A 92 4.21 -25.27 16.87
C GLN A 92 5.66 -25.75 16.96
N ARG A 93 6.62 -24.94 16.47
CA ARG A 93 8.06 -25.27 16.51
C ARG A 93 8.63 -25.24 17.94
N TRP A 94 7.96 -24.57 18.87
CA TRP A 94 8.37 -24.38 20.27
C TRP A 94 7.41 -25.05 21.27
N SER A 95 6.45 -25.85 20.77
CA SER A 95 5.47 -26.60 21.57
C SER A 95 5.88 -28.04 21.81
#